data_AF-A0A8J8GX52-F1
#
_entry.id   AF-A0A8J8GX52-F1
#
_cell.length_a   1.000
_cell.length_b   1.000
_cell.length_c   1.000
_cell.angle_alpha   90.00
_cell.angle_beta   90.00
_cell.angle_gamma   90.00
#
_symmetry.space_group_name_H-M   'P 1'
#
loop_
_entity.id
_entity.type
_entity.pdbx_description
1 polymer ?
#
loop_
_entity_poly.entity_id
_entity_poly.type
_entity_poly.pdbx_seq_one_letter_code
_entity_poly.pdbx_strand_id
1 'polypeptide(L)'
;MVRTKRQTLYIGRELAGQQGAAGASFTDVDVIGPAVVYFDGCRLTDCHFEGAVDELIWDVPESRPVVRGAILLRDCTFTRCNFIDVGVAGGHDDVMRLLQAAAPV
;
A
#
# COMPACT_ATOMS: atom_id res chain seq x y z
N MET A 1 -22.47 -19.65 -4.03
CA MET A 1 -21.29 -18.83 -4.40
C MET A 1 -20.21 -19.10 -3.34
N VAL A 2 -19.22 -19.93 -3.68
CA VAL A 2 -18.14 -20.31 -2.73
C VAL A 2 -17.15 -19.15 -2.68
N ARG A 3 -17.13 -18.37 -1.60
CA ARG A 3 -16.06 -17.39 -1.36
C ARG A 3 -14.80 -18.18 -1.00
N THR A 4 -13.91 -18.38 -1.96
CA THR A 4 -12.54 -18.85 -1.70
C THR A 4 -11.91 -17.84 -0.75
N LYS A 5 -11.43 -18.29 0.41
CA LYS A 5 -10.88 -17.43 1.46
C LYS A 5 -9.59 -16.79 0.95
N ARG A 6 -9.55 -15.46 0.76
CA ARG A 6 -8.32 -14.73 0.45
C ARG A 6 -7.34 -14.85 1.62
N GLN A 7 -6.04 -14.82 1.31
CA GLN A 7 -5.02 -14.74 2.34
C GLN A 7 -5.00 -13.32 2.94
N THR A 8 -4.58 -13.20 4.19
CA THR A 8 -4.54 -11.92 4.90
C THR A 8 -3.12 -11.61 5.34
N LEU A 9 -2.65 -10.40 5.05
CA LEU A 9 -1.39 -9.84 5.52
C LEU A 9 -1.71 -8.69 6.47
N TYR A 10 -1.38 -8.84 7.76
CA TYR A 10 -1.52 -7.76 8.74
C TYR A 10 -0.26 -6.91 8.72
N ILE A 11 -0.21 -5.93 7.83
CA ILE A 11 1.04 -5.26 7.44
C ILE A 11 1.73 -4.55 8.61
N GLY A 12 0.95 -3.92 9.50
CA GLY A 12 1.48 -3.29 10.70
C GLY A 12 2.11 -4.30 11.68
N ARG A 13 1.54 -5.49 11.81
CA ARG A 13 2.08 -6.53 12.70
C ARG A 13 3.31 -7.21 12.11
N GLU A 14 3.26 -7.49 10.81
CA GLU A 14 4.24 -8.33 10.15
C GLU A 14 5.49 -7.56 9.71
N LEU A 15 5.33 -6.28 9.35
CA LEU A 15 6.40 -5.48 8.76
C LEU A 15 6.82 -4.27 9.61
N ALA A 16 5.98 -3.78 10.54
CA ALA A 16 6.38 -2.65 11.38
C ALA A 16 7.47 -3.07 12.40
N GLY A 17 8.42 -2.17 12.64
CA GLY A 17 9.60 -2.45 13.46
C GLY A 17 10.71 -3.21 12.74
N GLN A 18 10.46 -3.67 11.50
CA GLN A 18 11.47 -4.16 10.56
C GLN A 18 11.82 -3.07 9.54
N GLN A 19 12.64 -3.40 8.54
CA GLN A 19 12.93 -2.51 7.41
C GLN A 19 11.81 -2.48 6.35
N GLY A 20 10.63 -3.05 6.64
CA GLY A 20 9.55 -3.22 5.69
C GLY A 20 9.67 -4.51 4.87
N ALA A 21 9.23 -4.49 3.60
CA ALA A 21 9.38 -5.60 2.66
C ALA A 21 10.14 -5.17 1.40
N ALA A 22 10.93 -6.10 0.84
CA ALA A 22 11.72 -5.87 -0.38
C ALA A 22 11.60 -7.06 -1.35
N GLY A 23 11.31 -6.80 -2.63
CA GLY A 23 11.30 -7.82 -3.69
C GLY A 23 10.20 -8.89 -3.56
N ALA A 24 9.23 -8.68 -2.68
CA ALA A 24 8.18 -9.66 -2.39
C ALA A 24 7.03 -9.58 -3.40
N SER A 25 6.34 -10.70 -3.61
CA SER A 25 5.16 -10.77 -4.47
C SER A 25 3.94 -11.23 -3.68
N PHE A 26 2.85 -10.49 -3.79
CA PHE A 26 1.57 -10.77 -3.13
C PHE A 26 0.47 -10.88 -4.18
N THR A 27 -0.39 -11.87 -4.07
CA THR A 27 -1.45 -12.14 -5.06
C THR A 27 -2.71 -12.63 -4.37
N ASP A 28 -3.84 -11.99 -4.68
CA ASP A 28 -5.15 -12.27 -4.07
C ASP A 28 -5.11 -12.20 -2.52
N VAL A 29 -4.41 -11.18 -1.99
CA VAL A 29 -4.22 -10.92 -0.55
C VAL A 29 -5.01 -9.71 -0.11
N ASP A 30 -5.65 -9.79 1.05
CA ASP A 30 -6.14 -8.62 1.78
C ASP A 30 -5.01 -8.10 2.70
N VAL A 31 -4.52 -6.90 2.41
CA VAL A 31 -3.46 -6.20 3.14
C VAL A 31 -4.14 -5.27 4.14
N ILE A 32 -4.06 -5.60 5.42
CA ILE A 32 -4.85 -4.98 6.49
C ILE A 32 -3.95 -4.13 7.40
N GLY A 33 -4.37 -2.88 7.63
CA GLY A 33 -3.79 -1.94 8.58
C GLY A 33 -4.23 -2.15 10.04
N PRO A 34 -4.21 -1.09 10.88
CA PRO A 34 -3.94 0.31 10.54
C PRO A 34 -2.45 0.53 10.21
N ALA A 35 -2.16 1.14 9.06
CA ALA A 35 -0.80 1.43 8.64
C ALA A 35 -0.73 2.58 7.62
N VAL A 36 0.46 3.18 7.50
CA VAL A 36 0.81 3.97 6.32
C VAL A 36 2.01 3.33 5.64
N VAL A 37 1.95 3.18 4.32
CA VAL A 37 3.03 2.61 3.50
C VAL A 37 3.68 3.65 2.61
N TYR A 38 4.95 3.45 2.29
CA TYR A 38 5.64 4.15 1.21
C TYR A 38 6.05 3.14 0.15
N PHE A 39 5.62 3.33 -1.09
CA PHE A 39 5.98 2.47 -2.21
C PHE A 39 7.22 3.01 -2.93
N ASP A 40 8.25 2.17 -3.02
CA ASP A 40 9.51 2.44 -3.70
C ASP A 40 9.71 1.39 -4.80
N GLY A 41 9.58 1.76 -6.07
CA GLY A 41 9.75 0.80 -7.19
C GLY A 41 8.70 -0.32 -7.25
N CYS A 42 7.57 -0.21 -6.53
CA CYS A 42 6.56 -1.26 -6.51
C CYS A 42 5.64 -1.24 -7.72
N ARG A 43 5.11 -2.41 -8.08
CA ARG A 43 4.07 -2.59 -9.09
C ARG A 43 2.77 -3.03 -8.44
N LEU A 44 1.71 -2.27 -8.67
CA LEU A 44 0.36 -2.63 -8.26
C LEU A 44 -0.44 -2.93 -9.54
N THR A 45 -1.16 -4.04 -9.56
CA THR A 45 -2.00 -4.45 -10.70
C THR A 45 -3.33 -4.97 -10.18
N ASP A 46 -4.42 -4.38 -10.68
CA ASP A 46 -5.79 -4.69 -10.26
C ASP A 46 -6.00 -4.61 -8.73
N CYS A 47 -5.38 -3.64 -8.06
CA CYS A 47 -5.38 -3.54 -6.60
C CYS A 47 -6.33 -2.46 -6.10
N HIS A 48 -7.10 -2.74 -5.06
CA HIS A 48 -8.06 -1.78 -4.51
C HIS A 48 -7.56 -1.17 -3.20
N PHE A 49 -7.83 0.12 -2.96
CA PHE A 49 -7.65 0.78 -1.67
C PHE A 49 -9.02 1.19 -1.12
N GLU A 50 -9.33 0.78 0.11
CA GLU A 50 -10.58 1.15 0.78
C GLU A 50 -10.45 2.52 1.48
N GLY A 51 -11.36 3.43 1.16
CA GLY A 51 -11.42 4.77 1.75
C GLY A 51 -11.62 5.86 0.70
N ALA A 52 -11.96 7.07 1.15
CA ALA A 52 -11.93 8.22 0.26
C ALA A 52 -10.46 8.62 -0.03
N VAL A 53 -10.21 9.19 -1.20
CA VAL A 53 -8.85 9.49 -1.65
C VAL A 53 -8.10 10.42 -0.68
N ASP A 54 -8.79 11.40 -0.11
CA ASP A 54 -8.25 12.33 0.89
C ASP A 54 -7.93 11.68 2.24
N GLU A 55 -8.59 10.56 2.57
CA GLU A 55 -8.28 9.76 3.77
C GLU A 55 -7.04 8.87 3.57
N LEU A 56 -6.75 8.50 2.32
CA LEU A 56 -5.67 7.60 1.95
C LEU A 56 -4.31 8.30 1.85
N ILE A 57 -4.27 9.61 1.66
CA ILE A 57 -3.03 10.34 1.36
C ILE A 57 -2.37 10.86 2.64
N TRP A 58 -1.12 10.48 2.87
CA TRP A 58 -0.23 11.18 3.79
C TRP A 58 0.80 11.99 2.99
N ASP A 59 0.53 13.29 2.85
CA ASP A 59 1.39 14.18 2.07
C ASP A 59 2.80 14.32 2.67
N VAL A 60 3.78 13.91 1.86
CA VAL A 60 5.21 14.09 2.10
C VAL A 60 5.71 15.13 1.10
N PRO A 61 6.03 16.36 1.54
CA PRO A 61 6.56 17.38 0.63
C PRO A 61 7.96 16.97 0.15
N GLU A 62 8.30 17.32 -1.09
CA GLU A 62 9.61 17.00 -1.70
C GLU A 62 10.80 17.50 -0.88
N SER A 63 10.62 18.60 -0.14
CA SER A 63 11.63 19.16 0.75
C SER A 63 11.91 18.32 2.00
N ARG A 64 11.14 17.25 2.26
CA ARG A 64 11.32 16.37 3.41
C ARG A 64 12.29 15.23 3.05
N PRO A 65 13.54 15.25 3.55
CA PRO A 65 14.54 14.26 3.17
C PRO A 65 14.32 12.87 3.78
N VAL A 66 13.46 12.76 4.80
CA VAL A 66 13.21 11.51 5.53
C VAL A 66 11.74 11.41 5.91
N VAL A 67 11.12 10.28 5.55
CA VAL A 67 9.78 9.88 6.01
C VAL A 67 9.94 8.96 7.22
N ARG A 68 9.29 9.29 8.34
CA ARG A 68 9.28 8.47 9.57
C ARG A 68 7.86 7.97 9.83
N GLY A 69 7.75 6.73 10.29
CA GLY A 69 6.46 6.12 10.66
C GLY A 69 5.75 5.37 9.53
N ALA A 70 6.15 5.56 8.26
CA ALA A 70 5.66 4.76 7.16
C ALA A 70 6.42 3.41 7.05
N ILE A 71 5.71 2.36 6.68
CA ILE A 71 6.28 1.06 6.34
C ILE A 71 6.79 1.12 4.89
N LEU A 72 8.07 0.82 4.69
CA LEU A 72 8.66 0.81 3.37
C LEU A 72 8.31 -0.49 2.62
N LEU A 73 7.75 -0.36 1.42
CA LEU A 73 7.56 -1.45 0.47
C LEU A 73 8.44 -1.15 -0.74
N ARG A 74 9.48 -1.97 -0.95
CA ARG A 74 10.47 -1.76 -1.99
C ARG A 74 10.43 -2.87 -3.04
N ASP A 75 10.39 -2.51 -4.32
CA ASP A 75 10.45 -3.44 -5.45
C ASP A 75 9.46 -4.61 -5.34
N CYS A 76 8.34 -4.40 -4.65
CA CYS A 76 7.33 -5.43 -4.42
C CYS A 76 6.31 -5.44 -5.56
N THR A 77 5.69 -6.59 -5.79
CA THR A 77 4.58 -6.74 -6.73
C THR A 77 3.31 -7.13 -5.99
N PHE A 78 2.24 -6.37 -6.19
CA PHE A 78 0.90 -6.65 -5.67
C PHE A 78 -0.04 -6.88 -6.85
N THR A 79 -0.75 -8.01 -6.84
CA THR A 79 -1.70 -8.37 -7.90
C THR A 79 -3.04 -8.77 -7.31
N ARG A 80 -4.13 -8.11 -7.73
CA ARG A 80 -5.49 -8.37 -7.23
C ARG A 80 -5.64 -8.27 -5.71
N CYS A 81 -4.83 -7.44 -5.06
CA CYS A 81 -4.87 -7.25 -3.61
C CYS A 81 -5.89 -6.18 -3.20
N ASN A 82 -6.41 -6.27 -1.98
CA ASN A 82 -7.21 -5.22 -1.36
C ASN A 82 -6.45 -4.62 -0.19
N PHE A 83 -6.26 -3.32 -0.17
CA PHE A 83 -5.65 -2.56 0.92
C PHE A 83 -6.76 -1.97 1.77
N ILE A 84 -6.83 -2.37 3.05
CA ILE A 84 -7.90 -2.05 4.00
C ILE A 84 -7.29 -1.34 5.20
N ASP A 85 -7.78 -0.15 5.55
CA ASP A 85 -7.21 0.72 6.59
C ASP A 85 -5.71 1.03 6.38
N VAL A 86 -5.30 1.19 5.11
CA VAL A 86 -3.91 1.48 4.73
C VAL A 86 -3.84 2.80 3.97
N GLY A 87 -3.17 3.79 4.56
CA GLY A 87 -2.79 5.03 3.87
C GLY A 87 -1.49 4.88 3.09
N VAL A 88 -1.22 5.84 2.20
CA VAL A 88 -0.03 5.91 1.35
C VAL A 88 0.68 7.24 1.58
N ALA A 89 1.95 7.17 1.97
CA ALA A 89 2.84 8.31 2.07
C ALA A 89 3.53 8.59 0.73
N GLY A 90 3.59 9.85 0.34
CA GLY A 90 4.28 10.29 -0.89
C GLY A 90 3.95 11.73 -1.24
N GLY A 91 4.50 12.22 -2.36
CA GLY A 91 4.05 13.49 -2.93
C GLY A 91 2.61 13.36 -3.39
N HIS A 92 1.79 14.39 -3.14
CA HIS A 92 0.35 14.38 -3.40
C HIS A 92 0.00 13.82 -4.78
N ASP A 93 0.59 14.39 -5.84
CA ASP A 93 0.32 14.00 -7.21
C ASP A 93 0.78 12.57 -7.52
N ASP A 94 1.86 12.09 -6.89
CA ASP A 94 2.37 10.74 -7.10
C ASP A 94 1.43 9.70 -6.47
N VAL A 95 0.95 9.98 -5.26
CA VAL A 95 -0.03 9.11 -4.59
C VAL A 95 -1.35 9.13 -5.35
N MET A 96 -1.81 10.28 -5.83
CA MET A 96 -3.00 10.39 -6.67
C MET A 96 -2.90 9.52 -7.94
N ARG A 97 -1.77 9.58 -8.66
CA ARG A 97 -1.55 8.75 -9.84
C ARG A 97 -1.51 7.26 -9.50
N LEU A 98 -0.91 6.89 -8.37
CA LEU A 98 -0.87 5.50 -7.90
C LEU A 98 -2.28 4.97 -7.60
N LEU A 99 -3.08 5.73 -6.87
CA LEU A 99 -4.45 5.32 -6.51
C LEU A 99 -5.34 5.21 -7.75
N GLN A 100 -5.20 6.11 -8.72
CA GLN A 100 -5.89 6.03 -10.01
C GLN A 100 -5.47 4.80 -10.84
N ALA A 101 -4.19 4.43 -10.81
CA ALA A 101 -3.69 3.27 -11.55
C ALA A 101 -4.03 1.94 -10.87
N ALA A 102 -4.25 1.95 -9.56
CA ALA A 102 -4.60 0.76 -8.79
C ALA A 102 -6.07 0.37 -8.98
N ALA A 103 -6.99 1.34 -8.99
CA ALA A 103 -8.42 1.09 -9.11
C ALA A 103 -8.81 0.50 -10.49
N PRO A 104 -9.50 -0.65 -10.55
CA PRO A 104 -10.27 -0.99 -11.74
C PRO A 104 -11.55 -0.13 -11.76
N VAL A 105 -11.86 0.39 -12.95
CA VAL A 105 -13.16 1.00 -13.31
C VAL A 105 -14.36 0.22 -12.80
#